data_AF-A0A8J6MZI7-F1
#
_entry.id   AF-A0A8J6MZI7-F1
#
_cell.length_a   1.000
_cell.length_b   1.000
_cell.length_c   1.000
_cell.angle_alpha   90.00
_cell.angle_beta   90.00
_cell.angle_gamma   90.00
#
_symmetry.space_group_name_H-M   'P 1'
#
loop_
_entity.id
_entity.type
_entity.pdbx_description
1 polymer ?
#
loop_
_entity_poly.entity_id
_entity_poly.type
_entity_poly.pdbx_seq_one_letter_code
_entity_poly.pdbx_strand_id
1 'polypeptide(L)'
;MRKTVLVFLSILLVVSLSIFQKTAASDDYADNEPVDLMLPIPLTPEMSEDGKALYNAVPLIAVVDDLNPSVLRKIPAPARFLDQPEAATSSFSITYIANGGADAWGERCYTFPEDARTAFDYAASIWVNTLNSDVPITINACWAELASASTLGYSGGQPLRRDFSGATRSNTWYQGSVANALNGSDLDPSDFDMHITYNSLFDWYYGTDGNTPSTQHDLVTVVLHEMCHGLNFSGSMSYSGGSASWGYSTGYPNIYDVFMKDGSGTQLIDTSSYTNGSTALGSAVTSNDIWFHGTKAMAANGVQRVKMYAPSTWRSGSSYSHLDYDTFNNTSNQLMVYAISAGESVHDPGAVNEGLLQDLGWTVDSTSNSYVDPAGSCGGNTPCYTTIQTAVNAASTGTTIKIVQGDYNENVLLSTSKQVTLSGGWNTSYTTQSSNSSANSIGVSAGTLIADKVGAQG
;
A
#
# COMPACT_ATOMS: atom_id res chain seq x y z
N MET A 1 -4.81 92.12 -19.06
CA MET A 1 -3.55 91.34 -18.99
C MET A 1 -3.90 89.96 -18.45
N ARG A 2 -4.14 88.97 -19.31
CA ARG A 2 -3.24 87.82 -19.55
C ARG A 2 -2.59 87.28 -18.28
N LYS A 3 -3.05 86.13 -17.76
CA LYS A 3 -2.58 84.79 -18.19
C LYS A 3 -3.46 83.69 -17.59
N THR A 4 -4.04 82.90 -18.48
CA THR A 4 -4.58 81.56 -18.27
C THR A 4 -3.46 80.62 -17.82
N VAL A 5 -3.70 79.82 -16.79
CA VAL A 5 -2.92 78.60 -16.50
C VAL A 5 -3.93 77.48 -16.28
N LEU A 6 -4.08 76.64 -17.31
CA LEU A 6 -4.54 75.26 -17.20
C LEU A 6 -3.37 74.45 -16.62
N VAL A 7 -3.57 73.68 -15.55
CA VAL A 7 -2.91 72.37 -15.39
C VAL A 7 -3.79 71.43 -14.53
N PHE A 8 -4.32 70.42 -15.21
CA PHE A 8 -4.68 69.05 -14.83
C PHE A 8 -5.03 68.68 -13.38
N LEU A 9 -6.29 68.27 -13.24
CA LEU A 9 -6.84 67.46 -12.16
C LEU A 9 -6.46 65.99 -12.39
N SER A 10 -5.51 65.45 -11.62
CA SER A 10 -5.16 64.02 -11.64
C SER A 10 -6.01 63.28 -10.61
N ILE A 11 -7.03 62.56 -11.08
CA ILE A 11 -7.76 61.57 -10.28
C ILE A 11 -6.83 60.37 -10.09
N LEU A 12 -6.34 60.15 -8.86
CA LEU A 12 -5.58 58.95 -8.52
C LEU A 12 -6.60 57.81 -8.27
N LEU A 13 -6.90 57.04 -9.32
CA LEU A 13 -7.60 55.77 -9.20
C LEU A 13 -6.61 54.75 -8.63
N VAL A 14 -6.72 54.44 -7.33
CA VAL A 14 -5.96 53.35 -6.71
C VAL A 14 -6.62 52.04 -7.16
N VAL A 15 -6.13 51.49 -8.27
CA VAL A 15 -6.37 50.10 -8.63
C VAL A 15 -5.35 49.28 -7.84
N SER A 16 -5.80 48.59 -6.80
CA SER A 16 -5.03 47.57 -6.11
C SER A 16 -4.84 46.38 -7.06
N LEU A 17 -3.76 46.41 -7.83
CA LEU A 17 -3.31 45.28 -8.62
C LEU A 17 -2.50 44.37 -7.68
N SER A 18 -3.16 43.36 -7.10
CA SER A 18 -2.50 42.29 -6.36
C SER A 18 -1.73 41.41 -7.36
N ILE A 19 -0.52 41.84 -7.73
CA ILE A 19 0.45 40.99 -8.41
C ILE A 19 0.96 40.01 -7.36
N PHE A 20 0.57 38.74 -7.47
CA PHE A 20 1.24 37.64 -6.79
C PHE A 20 2.68 37.56 -7.32
N GLN A 21 3.61 38.19 -6.62
CA GLN A 21 5.03 37.88 -6.78
C GLN A 21 5.27 36.52 -6.15
N LYS A 22 5.41 35.51 -6.99
CA LYS A 22 6.03 34.23 -6.65
C LYS A 22 7.46 34.57 -6.18
N THR A 23 7.70 34.55 -4.88
CA THR A 23 9.06 34.72 -4.35
C THR A 23 9.89 33.55 -4.84
N ALA A 24 10.89 33.88 -5.65
CA ALA A 24 11.89 32.94 -6.13
C ALA A 24 12.51 32.20 -4.93
N ALA A 25 12.55 30.88 -5.03
CA ALA A 25 13.32 30.02 -4.15
C ALA A 25 14.78 30.50 -4.15
N SER A 26 15.39 30.50 -2.97
CA SER A 26 16.81 30.78 -2.81
C SER A 26 17.63 29.81 -3.66
N ASP A 27 18.49 30.38 -4.49
CA ASP A 27 19.50 29.70 -5.29
C ASP A 27 20.43 28.84 -4.43
N ASP A 28 20.28 27.51 -4.53
CA ASP A 28 21.35 26.54 -4.28
C ASP A 28 21.13 25.27 -5.14
N TYR A 29 20.85 25.47 -6.43
CA TYR A 29 20.75 24.39 -7.42
C TYR A 29 22.00 24.40 -8.30
N ALA A 30 23.04 23.71 -7.85
CA ALA A 30 24.20 23.36 -8.66
C ALA A 30 24.17 21.85 -8.96
N ASP A 31 23.99 21.55 -10.25
CA ASP A 31 24.43 20.38 -11.03
C ASP A 31 24.38 18.96 -10.41
N ASN A 32 23.53 18.10 -11.01
CA ASN A 32 23.47 16.63 -10.95
C ASN A 32 22.73 15.92 -9.79
N GLU A 33 21.71 16.54 -9.18
CA GLU A 33 20.78 15.81 -8.30
C GLU A 33 19.60 15.21 -9.10
N PRO A 34 19.18 13.95 -8.83
CA PRO A 34 17.99 13.39 -9.44
C PRO A 34 16.77 14.19 -8.98
N VAL A 35 15.93 14.56 -9.95
CA VAL A 35 14.70 15.36 -9.84
C VAL A 35 13.99 15.14 -8.50
N ASP A 36 14.04 16.14 -7.61
CA ASP A 36 13.12 16.23 -6.47
C ASP A 36 11.70 16.07 -7.03
N LEU A 37 10.87 15.21 -6.44
CA LEU A 37 9.61 14.78 -7.04
C LEU A 37 8.62 15.93 -7.30
N MET A 38 8.96 17.14 -6.85
CA MET A 38 8.16 18.36 -6.93
C MET A 38 6.79 18.16 -6.27
N LEU A 39 6.78 17.44 -5.15
CA LEU A 39 5.56 17.22 -4.37
C LEU A 39 5.07 18.54 -3.78
N PRO A 40 3.74 18.70 -3.60
CA PRO A 40 3.17 19.83 -2.92
C PRO A 40 3.80 20.08 -1.54
N ILE A 41 3.70 21.33 -1.08
CA ILE A 41 4.15 21.71 0.26
C ILE A 41 3.32 20.92 1.29
N PRO A 42 3.97 20.23 2.25
CA PRO A 42 3.26 19.54 3.31
C PRO A 42 2.35 20.49 4.09
N LEU A 43 1.18 19.99 4.47
CA LEU A 43 0.27 20.73 5.35
C LEU A 43 0.88 20.87 6.75
N THR A 44 0.40 21.85 7.51
CA THR A 44 0.83 22.04 8.90
C THR A 44 0.13 21.02 9.79
N PRO A 45 0.86 20.17 10.53
CA PRO A 45 0.24 19.21 11.45
C PRO A 45 -0.57 19.89 12.54
N GLU A 46 -1.77 19.37 12.81
CA GLU A 46 -2.66 19.90 13.85
C GLU A 46 -3.07 18.78 14.82
N MET A 47 -2.85 18.99 16.11
CA MET A 47 -3.23 18.03 17.15
C MET A 47 -4.59 18.41 17.73
N SER A 48 -5.48 17.42 17.81
CA SER A 48 -6.75 17.52 18.54
C SER A 48 -6.54 17.86 20.03
N GLU A 49 -7.59 18.41 20.65
CA GLU A 49 -7.57 18.83 22.06
C GLU A 49 -7.25 17.68 23.04
N ASP A 50 -7.69 16.46 22.72
CA ASP A 50 -7.42 15.27 23.55
C ASP A 50 -6.05 14.62 23.28
N GLY A 51 -5.32 15.10 22.27
CA GLY A 51 -4.00 14.59 21.88
C GLY A 51 -4.02 13.20 21.22
N LYS A 52 -5.18 12.76 20.71
CA LYS A 52 -5.38 11.40 20.16
C LYS A 52 -5.71 11.36 18.67
N ALA A 53 -5.99 12.50 18.06
CA ALA A 53 -6.03 12.69 16.62
C ALA A 53 -4.99 13.71 16.17
N LEU A 54 -4.29 13.40 15.08
CA LEU A 54 -3.31 14.27 14.44
C LEU A 54 -3.66 14.41 12.96
N TYR A 55 -4.04 15.61 12.56
CA TYR A 55 -4.44 15.97 11.20
C TYR A 55 -3.21 16.45 10.41
N ASN A 56 -3.26 16.38 9.08
CA ASN A 56 -2.30 17.01 8.19
C ASN A 56 -0.82 16.58 8.37
N ALA A 57 -0.55 15.47 9.05
CA ALA A 57 0.80 15.07 9.45
C ALA A 57 1.42 13.95 8.62
N VAL A 58 0.62 13.19 7.87
CA VAL A 58 1.14 12.12 7.03
C VAL A 58 1.88 12.74 5.84
N PRO A 59 3.14 12.37 5.60
CA PRO A 59 3.89 12.86 4.46
C PRO A 59 3.27 12.38 3.16
N LEU A 60 3.37 13.21 2.12
CA LEU A 60 3.04 12.79 0.76
C LEU A 60 4.02 11.72 0.30
N ILE A 61 3.48 10.57 -0.10
CA ILE A 61 4.22 9.48 -0.72
C ILE A 61 3.81 9.43 -2.18
N ALA A 62 4.77 9.15 -3.07
CA ALA A 62 4.54 9.23 -4.50
C ALA A 62 5.22 8.08 -5.24
N VAL A 63 4.48 7.55 -6.21
CA VAL A 63 4.99 6.63 -7.20
C VAL A 63 5.39 7.39 -8.47
N VAL A 64 6.51 6.98 -9.07
CA VAL A 64 7.12 7.68 -10.20
C VAL A 64 7.24 6.80 -11.43
N ASP A 65 7.41 7.43 -12.59
CA ASP A 65 7.72 6.77 -13.83
C ASP A 65 9.15 6.23 -13.81
N ASP A 66 9.29 4.93 -14.05
CA ASP A 66 10.57 4.30 -14.33
C ASP A 66 10.85 4.30 -15.83
N LEU A 67 11.76 5.20 -16.23
CA LEU A 67 12.19 5.37 -17.61
C LEU A 67 13.16 4.28 -18.10
N ASN A 68 13.71 3.46 -17.21
CA ASN A 68 14.71 2.44 -17.56
C ASN A 68 14.37 1.08 -16.91
N PRO A 69 13.24 0.45 -17.28
CA PRO A 69 12.85 -0.83 -16.72
C PRO A 69 13.91 -1.90 -16.97
N SER A 70 14.25 -2.64 -15.92
CA SER A 70 15.09 -3.83 -16.06
C SER A 70 14.35 -4.96 -16.78
N VAL A 71 13.06 -5.16 -16.46
CA VAL A 71 12.11 -6.13 -17.06
C VAL A 71 10.69 -5.59 -16.87
N LEU A 72 9.84 -5.74 -17.90
CA LEU A 72 8.40 -5.43 -17.79
C LEU A 72 7.62 -6.67 -17.37
N ARG A 73 6.69 -6.53 -16.42
CA ARG A 73 5.76 -7.61 -16.07
C ARG A 73 4.30 -7.26 -16.33
N LYS A 74 3.51 -8.31 -16.49
CA LYS A 74 2.05 -8.28 -16.48
C LYS A 74 1.58 -9.29 -15.45
N ILE A 75 1.27 -8.81 -14.25
CA ILE A 75 0.86 -9.61 -13.11
C ILE A 75 -0.66 -9.42 -12.98
N PRO A 76 -1.46 -10.45 -13.32
CA PRO A 76 -2.91 -10.35 -13.24
C PRO A 76 -3.36 -10.30 -11.77
N ALA A 77 -4.63 -9.93 -11.55
CA ALA A 77 -5.20 -9.97 -10.22
C ALA A 77 -5.18 -11.40 -9.62
N PRO A 78 -5.13 -11.52 -8.28
CA PRO A 78 -5.14 -12.81 -7.60
C PRO A 78 -6.28 -13.69 -8.08
N ALA A 79 -5.98 -14.94 -8.43
CA ALA A 79 -6.97 -15.90 -8.94
C ALA A 79 -8.17 -16.06 -7.99
N ARG A 80 -7.97 -15.88 -6.68
CA ARG A 80 -9.03 -15.91 -5.65
C ARG A 80 -10.16 -14.90 -5.91
N PHE A 81 -9.92 -13.82 -6.64
CA PHE A 81 -10.94 -12.82 -7.01
C PHE A 81 -11.80 -13.23 -8.20
N LEU A 82 -11.35 -14.17 -9.02
CA LEU A 82 -12.14 -14.72 -10.12
C LEU A 82 -13.17 -15.74 -9.63
N ASP A 83 -12.94 -16.33 -8.44
CA ASP A 83 -13.72 -17.46 -7.93
C ASP A 83 -14.69 -17.11 -6.78
N GLN A 84 -14.54 -15.96 -6.10
CA GLN A 84 -15.27 -15.63 -4.85
C GLN A 84 -15.74 -14.15 -4.76
N PRO A 85 -16.54 -13.62 -5.70
CA PRO A 85 -16.98 -12.21 -5.65
C PRO A 85 -17.93 -11.85 -4.49
N GLU A 86 -18.47 -12.83 -3.75
CA GLU A 86 -19.48 -12.63 -2.70
C GLU A 86 -18.93 -12.64 -1.25
N ALA A 87 -17.60 -12.77 -1.07
CA ALA A 87 -16.96 -12.89 0.25
C ALA A 87 -16.40 -11.57 0.81
N ALA A 88 -16.46 -10.48 0.04
CA ALA A 88 -15.93 -9.17 0.43
C ALA A 88 -16.57 -8.64 1.73
N THR A 89 -15.75 -8.43 2.75
CA THR A 89 -16.17 -7.88 4.04
C THR A 89 -15.79 -6.41 4.23
N SER A 90 -14.95 -5.86 3.34
CA SER A 90 -14.60 -4.42 3.32
C SER A 90 -15.26 -3.68 2.16
N SER A 91 -15.23 -2.35 2.19
CA SER A 91 -15.73 -1.51 1.10
C SER A 91 -14.90 -0.24 0.97
N PHE A 92 -14.84 0.31 -0.24
CA PHE A 92 -14.20 1.60 -0.51
C PHE A 92 -15.25 2.60 -0.99
N SER A 93 -15.25 3.79 -0.41
CA SER A 93 -16.12 4.90 -0.81
C SER A 93 -15.27 5.99 -1.46
N ILE A 94 -15.38 6.10 -2.78
CA ILE A 94 -14.54 7.01 -3.57
C ILE A 94 -15.34 8.27 -3.88
N THR A 95 -14.82 9.41 -3.41
CA THR A 95 -15.30 10.74 -3.77
C THR A 95 -14.35 11.35 -4.77
N TYR A 96 -14.87 11.75 -5.94
CA TYR A 96 -14.08 12.39 -6.98
C TYR A 96 -14.28 13.90 -6.92
N ILE A 97 -13.18 14.65 -6.76
CA ILE A 97 -13.23 16.11 -6.73
C ILE A 97 -13.68 16.63 -8.10
N ALA A 98 -14.67 17.52 -8.09
CA ALA A 98 -15.23 18.08 -9.32
C ALA A 98 -14.24 19.02 -10.01
N ASN A 99 -14.39 19.17 -11.34
CA ASN A 99 -13.60 20.10 -12.13
C ASN A 99 -13.64 21.53 -11.57
N GLY A 100 -12.47 22.13 -11.38
CA GLY A 100 -12.31 23.45 -10.77
C GLY A 100 -12.24 23.44 -9.25
N GLY A 101 -12.40 22.28 -8.60
CA GLY A 101 -12.02 22.06 -7.22
C GLY A 101 -10.50 21.95 -7.05
N ALA A 102 -10.07 21.69 -5.82
CA ALA A 102 -8.67 21.45 -5.49
C ALA A 102 -8.54 20.29 -4.49
N ASP A 103 -7.41 19.60 -4.53
CA ASP A 103 -7.08 18.60 -3.53
C ASP A 103 -6.69 19.24 -2.18
N ALA A 104 -6.30 18.41 -1.22
CA ALA A 104 -5.94 18.87 0.13
C ALA A 104 -4.72 19.82 0.14
N TRP A 105 -3.84 19.75 -0.86
CA TRP A 105 -2.62 20.55 -0.97
C TRP A 105 -2.74 21.73 -1.93
N GLY A 106 -3.94 21.95 -2.47
CA GLY A 106 -4.26 23.08 -3.35
C GLY A 106 -3.98 22.83 -4.82
N GLU A 107 -3.70 21.59 -5.23
CA GLU A 107 -3.57 21.23 -6.63
C GLU A 107 -4.94 21.27 -7.31
N ARG A 108 -5.00 21.82 -8.52
CA ARG A 108 -6.27 22.02 -9.22
C ARG A 108 -6.76 20.68 -9.79
N CYS A 109 -7.99 20.31 -9.46
CA CYS A 109 -8.62 19.11 -10.01
C CYS A 109 -9.42 19.41 -11.27
N TYR A 110 -9.30 18.50 -12.23
CA TYR A 110 -10.06 18.45 -13.47
C TYR A 110 -11.11 17.33 -13.40
N THR A 111 -11.96 17.24 -14.42
CA THR A 111 -12.95 16.16 -14.50
C THR A 111 -12.23 14.81 -14.54
N PHE A 112 -12.46 13.97 -13.53
CA PHE A 112 -11.97 12.59 -13.51
C PHE A 112 -12.60 11.80 -14.67
N PRO A 113 -11.81 11.25 -15.62
CA PRO A 113 -12.32 10.53 -16.78
C PRO A 113 -13.13 9.29 -16.39
N GLU A 114 -14.16 8.94 -17.16
CA GLU A 114 -15.03 7.79 -16.84
C GLU A 114 -14.28 6.45 -16.89
N ASP A 115 -13.43 6.25 -17.91
CA ASP A 115 -12.59 5.06 -18.02
C ASP A 115 -11.58 4.98 -16.85
N ALA A 116 -11.11 6.13 -16.37
CA ALA A 116 -10.24 6.20 -15.19
C ALA A 116 -10.99 5.82 -13.91
N ARG A 117 -12.27 6.21 -13.76
CA ARG A 117 -13.13 5.76 -12.65
C ARG A 117 -13.33 4.25 -12.69
N THR A 118 -13.54 3.68 -13.87
CA THR A 118 -13.65 2.22 -14.04
C THR A 118 -12.38 1.50 -13.61
N ALA A 119 -11.20 1.99 -14.00
CA ALA A 119 -9.92 1.46 -13.53
C ALA A 119 -9.77 1.58 -12.00
N PHE A 120 -10.23 2.70 -11.43
CA PHE A 120 -10.20 2.95 -9.99
C PHE A 120 -11.09 1.97 -9.21
N ASP A 121 -12.33 1.77 -9.66
CA ASP A 121 -13.27 0.83 -9.05
C ASP A 121 -12.74 -0.61 -9.12
N TYR A 122 -12.07 -0.97 -10.22
CA TYR A 122 -11.42 -2.26 -10.35
C TYR A 122 -10.25 -2.41 -9.35
N ALA A 123 -9.38 -1.41 -9.20
CA ALA A 123 -8.33 -1.42 -8.19
C ALA A 123 -8.90 -1.49 -6.75
N ALA A 124 -9.97 -0.75 -6.46
CA ALA A 124 -10.68 -0.83 -5.19
C ALA A 124 -11.22 -2.25 -4.96
N SER A 125 -11.77 -2.91 -5.98
CA SER A 125 -12.29 -4.28 -5.86
C SER A 125 -11.22 -5.30 -5.45
N ILE A 126 -9.96 -5.10 -5.88
CA ILE A 126 -8.82 -5.94 -5.49
C ILE A 126 -8.55 -5.81 -3.99
N TRP A 127 -8.50 -4.58 -3.46
CA TRP A 127 -8.32 -4.36 -2.02
C TRP A 127 -9.53 -4.83 -1.19
N VAL A 128 -10.75 -4.60 -1.68
CA VAL A 128 -11.99 -5.04 -1.05
C VAL A 128 -12.01 -6.55 -0.80
N ASN A 129 -11.51 -7.33 -1.76
CA ASN A 129 -11.45 -8.78 -1.62
C ASN A 129 -10.16 -9.26 -0.92
N THR A 130 -9.23 -8.36 -0.59
CA THR A 130 -8.01 -8.66 0.16
C THR A 130 -8.19 -8.40 1.65
N LEU A 131 -8.86 -7.31 2.01
CA LEU A 131 -8.98 -6.80 3.37
C LEU A 131 -10.34 -7.15 3.99
N ASN A 132 -10.35 -7.34 5.30
CA ASN A 132 -11.55 -7.52 6.09
C ASN A 132 -11.74 -6.33 7.05
N SER A 133 -12.84 -5.59 6.88
CA SER A 133 -13.18 -4.42 7.67
C SER A 133 -14.68 -4.10 7.57
N ASP A 134 -15.40 -4.12 8.68
CA ASP A 134 -16.80 -3.69 8.73
C ASP A 134 -16.98 -2.16 8.51
N VAL A 135 -15.89 -1.40 8.49
CA VAL A 135 -15.89 0.05 8.27
C VAL A 135 -15.41 0.36 6.84
N PRO A 136 -16.18 1.12 6.04
CA PRO A 136 -15.75 1.57 4.72
C PRO A 136 -14.48 2.42 4.79
N ILE A 137 -13.58 2.24 3.82
CA ILE A 137 -12.40 3.07 3.62
C ILE A 137 -12.77 4.20 2.65
N THR A 138 -12.59 5.44 3.08
CA THR A 138 -13.02 6.63 2.34
C THR A 138 -11.84 7.29 1.61
N ILE A 139 -12.05 7.61 0.33
CA ILE A 139 -11.02 8.21 -0.53
C ILE A 139 -11.54 9.51 -1.12
N ASN A 140 -10.71 10.56 -1.10
CA ASN A 140 -10.92 11.77 -1.88
C ASN A 140 -9.91 11.84 -3.03
N ALA A 141 -10.39 11.65 -4.26
CA ALA A 141 -9.56 11.48 -5.45
C ALA A 141 -9.56 12.73 -6.34
N CYS A 142 -8.36 13.17 -6.73
CA CYS A 142 -8.14 14.30 -7.64
C CYS A 142 -7.48 13.83 -8.95
N TRP A 143 -7.92 14.39 -10.07
CA TRP A 143 -7.28 14.25 -11.37
C TRP A 143 -6.63 15.58 -11.73
N ALA A 144 -5.30 15.67 -11.76
CA ALA A 144 -4.60 16.95 -11.79
C ALA A 144 -3.45 16.96 -12.80
N GLU A 145 -3.10 18.14 -13.31
CA GLU A 145 -1.87 18.33 -14.08
C GLU A 145 -0.72 18.62 -13.11
N LEU A 146 0.06 17.60 -12.73
CA LEU A 146 1.15 17.81 -11.78
C LEU A 146 2.35 18.48 -12.47
N ALA A 147 3.05 19.35 -11.73
CA ALA A 147 4.25 20.02 -12.23
C ALA A 147 5.41 19.04 -12.54
N SER A 148 5.40 17.88 -11.89
CA SER A 148 6.40 16.83 -12.06
C SER A 148 6.11 15.99 -13.31
N ALA A 149 7.10 15.87 -14.20
CA ALA A 149 7.00 15.01 -15.38
C ALA A 149 7.24 13.52 -15.07
N SER A 150 7.65 13.18 -13.85
CA SER A 150 7.91 11.80 -13.41
C SER A 150 6.93 11.30 -12.37
N THR A 151 6.17 12.15 -11.68
CA THR A 151 5.22 11.69 -10.65
C THR A 151 3.93 11.21 -11.31
N LEU A 152 3.64 9.92 -11.18
CA LEU A 152 2.43 9.27 -11.70
C LEU A 152 1.22 9.61 -10.82
N GLY A 153 1.42 9.61 -9.51
CA GLY A 153 0.45 10.00 -8.50
C GLY A 153 1.12 10.15 -7.13
N TYR A 154 0.35 10.66 -6.18
CA TYR A 154 0.74 10.70 -4.78
C TYR A 154 -0.46 10.54 -3.86
N SER A 155 -0.19 10.07 -2.66
CA SER A 155 -1.17 9.77 -1.62
C SER A 155 -0.75 10.32 -0.27
N GLY A 156 -1.73 10.69 0.54
CA GLY A 156 -1.59 11.06 1.94
C GLY A 156 -2.81 10.62 2.74
N GLY A 157 -2.60 10.05 3.93
CA GLY A 157 -3.67 9.55 4.80
C GLY A 157 -3.97 10.49 5.96
N GLN A 158 -5.23 10.63 6.37
CA GLN A 158 -5.59 11.40 7.56
C GLN A 158 -6.95 10.99 8.13
N PRO A 159 -7.30 11.50 9.33
CA PRO A 159 -6.38 11.85 10.41
C PRO A 159 -5.68 10.61 10.97
N LEU A 160 -4.48 10.80 11.53
CA LEU A 160 -3.83 9.77 12.35
C LEU A 160 -4.55 9.65 13.69
N ARG A 161 -4.69 8.41 14.20
CA ARG A 161 -5.33 8.09 15.47
C ARG A 161 -4.39 7.31 16.39
N ARG A 162 -4.45 7.59 17.70
CA ARG A 162 -3.67 6.92 18.73
C ARG A 162 -4.50 6.70 19.99
N ASP A 163 -4.24 5.60 20.70
CA ASP A 163 -4.90 5.24 21.97
C ASP A 163 -6.44 5.27 21.89
N PHE A 164 -6.96 4.82 20.75
CA PHE A 164 -8.37 4.53 20.49
C PHE A 164 -8.71 3.10 20.93
N SER A 165 -10.01 2.79 21.03
CA SER A 165 -10.46 1.43 21.38
C SER A 165 -10.09 0.45 20.27
N GLY A 166 -9.45 -0.68 20.60
CA GLY A 166 -9.01 -1.65 19.58
C GLY A 166 -7.60 -1.41 19.04
N ALA A 167 -6.93 -0.30 19.40
CA ALA A 167 -5.53 -0.08 19.05
C ALA A 167 -4.65 -1.24 19.58
N THR A 168 -3.85 -1.83 18.69
CA THR A 168 -3.00 -3.00 19.02
C THR A 168 -1.77 -2.63 19.85
N ARG A 169 -1.43 -1.34 19.90
CA ARG A 169 -0.29 -0.80 20.65
C ARG A 169 -0.62 0.58 21.21
N SER A 170 -0.33 0.78 22.50
CA SER A 170 -0.42 2.09 23.15
C SER A 170 0.64 3.05 22.64
N ASN A 171 0.41 4.36 22.77
CA ASN A 171 1.39 5.41 22.44
C ASN A 171 1.92 5.30 21.00
N THR A 172 1.08 4.87 20.06
CA THR A 172 1.44 4.59 18.67
C THR A 172 0.37 5.15 17.73
N TRP A 173 0.78 5.88 16.69
CA TRP A 173 -0.10 6.40 15.64
C TRP A 173 -0.44 5.35 14.60
N TYR A 174 -1.68 5.39 14.13
CA TYR A 174 -2.23 4.59 13.05
C TYR A 174 -2.90 5.55 12.07
N GLN A 175 -2.82 5.29 10.77
CA GLN A 175 -3.64 6.00 9.78
C GLN A 175 -5.13 5.73 10.02
N GLY A 176 -5.98 6.66 9.58
CA GLY A 176 -7.43 6.63 9.79
C GLY A 176 -8.05 5.31 9.40
N SER A 177 -7.75 4.82 8.19
CA SER A 177 -8.30 3.58 7.62
C SER A 177 -8.12 2.35 8.53
N VAL A 178 -6.89 2.08 8.98
CA VAL A 178 -6.61 0.92 9.85
C VAL A 178 -7.12 1.14 11.28
N ALA A 179 -7.11 2.39 11.76
CA ALA A 179 -7.68 2.72 13.07
C ALA A 179 -9.20 2.50 13.11
N ASN A 180 -9.88 2.93 12.05
CA ASN A 180 -11.31 2.75 11.83
C ASN A 180 -11.67 1.25 11.77
N ALA A 181 -10.92 0.47 10.99
CA ALA A 181 -11.09 -0.98 10.90
C ALA A 181 -10.92 -1.69 12.26
N LEU A 182 -9.85 -1.35 13.01
CA LEU A 182 -9.58 -1.92 14.34
C LEU A 182 -10.60 -1.52 15.41
N ASN A 183 -11.14 -0.30 15.31
CA ASN A 183 -12.15 0.23 16.23
C ASN A 183 -13.55 -0.32 15.93
N GLY A 184 -13.81 -0.77 14.70
CA GLY A 184 -15.12 -1.22 14.24
C GLY A 184 -16.14 -0.09 14.00
N SER A 185 -15.68 1.17 13.98
CA SER A 185 -16.46 2.33 13.56
C SER A 185 -15.54 3.47 13.12
N ASP A 186 -16.06 4.31 12.24
CA ASP A 186 -15.38 5.52 11.78
C ASP A 186 -15.19 6.53 12.92
N LEU A 187 -13.93 6.80 13.24
CA LEU A 187 -13.48 7.71 14.30
C LEU A 187 -13.55 9.18 13.87
N ASP A 188 -13.67 9.47 12.57
CA ASP A 188 -13.86 10.82 12.02
C ASP A 188 -14.71 10.87 10.75
N PRO A 189 -16.05 10.78 10.86
CA PRO A 189 -16.92 10.81 9.69
C PRO A 189 -16.93 12.12 8.89
N SER A 190 -16.17 13.13 9.34
CA SER A 190 -16.06 14.43 8.67
C SER A 190 -14.83 14.56 7.76
N ASP A 191 -13.92 13.59 7.83
CA ASP A 191 -12.66 13.58 7.07
C ASP A 191 -12.56 12.29 6.23
N PHE A 192 -11.66 12.28 5.25
CA PHE A 192 -11.39 11.10 4.43
C PHE A 192 -10.17 10.36 4.97
N ASP A 193 -10.21 9.02 4.94
CA ASP A 193 -9.08 8.19 5.37
C ASP A 193 -7.81 8.47 4.53
N MET A 194 -8.00 8.78 3.25
CA MET A 194 -6.90 9.15 2.35
C MET A 194 -7.32 10.11 1.23
N HIS A 195 -6.35 10.89 0.79
CA HIS A 195 -6.40 11.75 -0.37
C HIS A 195 -5.40 11.26 -1.40
N ILE A 196 -5.85 11.12 -2.65
CA ILE A 196 -4.99 10.63 -3.73
C ILE A 196 -5.13 11.53 -4.95
N THR A 197 -4.01 11.94 -5.52
CA THR A 197 -3.96 12.78 -6.72
C THR A 197 -3.17 12.07 -7.81
N TYR A 198 -3.74 12.00 -9.01
CA TYR A 198 -3.12 11.37 -10.18
C TYR A 198 -2.78 12.41 -11.24
N ASN A 199 -1.66 12.19 -11.92
CA ASN A 199 -1.18 13.10 -12.95
C ASN A 199 -1.85 12.84 -14.30
N SER A 200 -2.70 13.75 -14.73
CA SER A 200 -3.44 13.69 -15.99
C SER A 200 -2.57 13.83 -17.24
N LEU A 201 -1.30 14.19 -17.09
CA LEU A 201 -0.37 14.41 -18.21
C LEU A 201 0.25 13.12 -18.76
N PHE A 202 0.10 11.99 -18.06
CA PHE A 202 0.57 10.69 -18.54
C PHE A 202 -0.40 10.07 -19.55
N ASP A 203 0.15 9.25 -20.45
CA ASP A 203 -0.65 8.42 -21.36
C ASP A 203 -1.10 7.16 -20.62
N TRP A 204 -2.34 7.20 -20.13
CA TRP A 204 -2.89 6.16 -19.28
C TRP A 204 -3.55 5.02 -20.07
N TYR A 205 -3.25 3.80 -19.64
CA TYR A 205 -4.03 2.62 -19.93
C TYR A 205 -5.06 2.39 -18.83
N TYR A 206 -6.34 2.43 -19.20
CA TYR A 206 -7.47 2.28 -18.27
C TYR A 206 -8.04 0.85 -18.22
N GLY A 207 -7.51 -0.07 -19.04
CA GLY A 207 -8.04 -1.43 -19.12
C GLY A 207 -7.76 -2.22 -17.86
N THR A 208 -8.69 -3.10 -17.49
CA THR A 208 -8.62 -3.93 -16.29
C THR A 208 -8.09 -5.34 -16.56
N ASP A 209 -7.67 -5.63 -17.79
CA ASP A 209 -7.20 -6.95 -18.23
C ASP A 209 -5.67 -7.12 -18.13
N GLY A 210 -4.95 -6.06 -17.73
CA GLY A 210 -3.50 -6.02 -17.63
C GLY A 210 -2.76 -6.00 -18.98
N ASN A 211 -3.45 -5.81 -20.11
CA ASN A 211 -2.86 -5.79 -21.45
C ASN A 211 -2.25 -4.43 -21.82
N THR A 212 -1.64 -3.75 -20.86
CA THR A 212 -1.01 -2.43 -21.00
C THR A 212 -0.07 -2.38 -22.22
N PRO A 213 -0.30 -1.46 -23.17
CA PRO A 213 0.62 -1.20 -24.26
C PRO A 213 1.96 -0.65 -23.76
N SER A 214 3.05 -0.94 -24.47
CA SER A 214 4.40 -0.51 -24.08
C SER A 214 4.62 1.01 -24.00
N THR A 215 3.65 1.81 -24.46
CA THR A 215 3.71 3.28 -24.47
C THR A 215 2.81 3.92 -23.42
N GLN A 216 2.05 3.13 -22.66
CA GLN A 216 1.08 3.62 -21.69
C GLN A 216 1.38 3.11 -20.28
N HIS A 217 1.01 3.89 -19.28
CA HIS A 217 1.09 3.50 -17.87
C HIS A 217 -0.24 2.89 -17.41
N ASP A 218 -0.19 1.77 -16.71
CA ASP A 218 -1.38 1.10 -16.21
C ASP A 218 -1.96 1.85 -15.00
N LEU A 219 -3.13 2.48 -15.18
CA LEU A 219 -3.73 3.28 -14.11
C LEU A 219 -4.17 2.41 -12.93
N VAL A 220 -4.65 1.19 -13.19
CA VAL A 220 -5.06 0.25 -12.13
C VAL A 220 -3.91 0.01 -11.16
N THR A 221 -2.70 -0.23 -11.67
CA THR A 221 -1.49 -0.45 -10.86
C THR A 221 -1.18 0.76 -9.99
N VAL A 222 -1.19 1.97 -10.57
CA VAL A 222 -0.93 3.22 -9.82
C VAL A 222 -2.01 3.46 -8.78
N VAL A 223 -3.28 3.23 -9.09
CA VAL A 223 -4.37 3.35 -8.10
C VAL A 223 -4.19 2.36 -6.96
N LEU A 224 -3.92 1.09 -7.28
CA LEU A 224 -3.74 0.03 -6.30
C LEU A 224 -2.55 0.32 -5.37
N HIS A 225 -1.47 0.88 -5.92
CA HIS A 225 -0.29 1.34 -5.19
C HIS A 225 -0.62 2.47 -4.21
N GLU A 226 -1.23 3.56 -4.70
CA GLU A 226 -1.52 4.74 -3.89
C GLU A 226 -2.57 4.46 -2.78
N MET A 227 -3.52 3.56 -3.05
CA MET A 227 -4.43 3.04 -2.01
C MET A 227 -3.64 2.35 -0.88
N CYS A 228 -2.62 1.56 -1.20
CA CYS A 228 -1.82 0.85 -0.22
C CYS A 228 -1.14 1.81 0.77
N HIS A 229 -0.64 2.96 0.30
CA HIS A 229 -0.11 4.00 1.19
C HIS A 229 -1.15 4.52 2.18
N GLY A 230 -2.40 4.70 1.74
CA GLY A 230 -3.54 5.08 2.60
C GLY A 230 -4.03 3.95 3.50
N LEU A 231 -3.59 2.71 3.28
CA LEU A 231 -3.78 1.56 4.19
C LEU A 231 -2.68 1.49 5.26
N ASN A 232 -1.96 2.59 5.50
CA ASN A 232 -0.81 2.72 6.40
C ASN A 232 0.50 2.07 5.89
N PHE A 233 0.65 1.79 4.59
CA PHE A 233 1.97 1.44 4.01
C PHE A 233 2.87 2.67 3.91
N SER A 234 3.22 3.27 5.04
CA SER A 234 4.19 4.35 5.19
C SER A 234 4.38 4.66 6.67
N GLY A 235 5.54 5.20 7.01
CA GLY A 235 5.89 5.59 8.38
C GLY A 235 5.98 7.08 8.59
N SER A 236 6.58 7.46 9.72
CA SER A 236 6.73 8.86 10.13
C SER A 236 8.13 9.43 9.92
N MET A 237 9.04 8.64 9.35
CA MET A 237 10.44 9.02 9.17
C MET A 237 10.55 10.18 8.18
N SER A 238 11.24 11.24 8.62
CA SER A 238 11.59 12.40 7.82
C SER A 238 13.10 12.62 7.85
N TYR A 239 13.62 13.30 6.83
CA TYR A 239 15.04 13.59 6.68
C TYR A 239 15.25 15.05 6.30
N SER A 240 16.16 15.73 6.97
CA SER A 240 16.54 17.11 6.67
C SER A 240 17.96 17.39 7.15
N GLY A 241 18.79 18.01 6.31
CA GLY A 241 20.12 18.48 6.69
C GLY A 241 21.05 17.39 7.26
N GLY A 242 20.97 16.16 6.75
CA GLY A 242 21.78 15.03 7.22
C GLY A 242 21.24 14.34 8.47
N SER A 243 20.15 14.84 9.07
CA SER A 243 19.50 14.25 10.23
C SER A 243 18.16 13.65 9.85
N ALA A 244 17.75 12.61 10.56
CA ALA A 244 16.42 12.04 10.41
C ALA A 244 15.65 12.06 11.74
N SER A 245 14.33 12.17 11.65
CA SER A 245 13.42 12.18 12.79
C SER A 245 12.17 11.37 12.52
N TRP A 246 11.52 10.90 13.57
CA TRP A 246 10.26 10.17 13.51
C TRP A 246 9.24 10.72 14.49
N GLY A 247 8.00 10.30 14.30
CA GLY A 247 6.86 10.50 15.19
C GLY A 247 6.11 11.80 14.96
N TYR A 248 6.23 12.40 13.78
CA TYR A 248 5.52 13.62 13.40
C TYR A 248 5.72 14.77 14.41
N SER A 249 6.90 14.84 15.04
CA SER A 249 7.22 15.77 16.13
C SER A 249 6.36 15.65 17.40
N THR A 250 5.63 14.55 17.57
CA THR A 250 4.79 14.26 18.75
C THR A 250 5.49 13.41 19.81
N GLY A 251 6.61 12.76 19.46
CA GLY A 251 7.31 11.80 20.32
C GLY A 251 6.70 10.39 20.32
N TYR A 252 5.67 10.14 19.52
CA TYR A 252 5.05 8.81 19.37
C TYR A 252 5.27 8.26 17.96
N PRO A 253 5.70 6.99 17.81
CA PRO A 253 5.94 6.40 16.49
C PRO A 253 4.62 6.11 15.76
N ASN A 254 4.67 6.01 14.43
CA ASN A 254 3.66 5.31 13.66
C ASN A 254 3.83 3.79 13.84
N ILE A 255 2.74 3.02 13.75
CA ILE A 255 2.79 1.55 13.82
C ILE A 255 3.77 0.95 12.81
N TYR A 256 3.91 1.55 11.63
CA TYR A 256 4.89 1.15 10.62
C TYR A 256 6.34 1.25 11.14
N ASP A 257 6.69 2.33 11.84
CA ASP A 257 8.04 2.56 12.35
C ASP A 257 8.49 1.50 13.37
N VAL A 258 7.53 0.86 14.04
CA VAL A 258 7.76 -0.20 15.04
C VAL A 258 8.48 -1.40 14.42
N PHE A 259 8.31 -1.64 13.12
CA PHE A 259 8.88 -2.80 12.45
C PHE A 259 10.19 -2.49 11.70
N MET A 260 10.60 -1.22 11.65
CA MET A 260 11.72 -0.77 10.84
C MET A 260 13.04 -0.85 11.60
N LYS A 261 14.00 -1.56 11.01
CA LYS A 261 15.33 -1.80 11.58
C LYS A 261 16.43 -1.63 10.56
N ASP A 262 17.64 -1.40 11.02
CA ASP A 262 18.85 -1.44 10.18
C ASP A 262 19.28 -2.89 9.88
N GLY A 263 20.34 -3.05 9.09
CA GLY A 263 20.90 -4.36 8.76
C GLY A 263 21.43 -5.15 9.95
N SER A 264 21.84 -4.45 11.03
CA SER A 264 22.29 -5.07 12.28
C SER A 264 21.14 -5.60 13.15
N GLY A 265 19.88 -5.25 12.81
CA GLY A 265 18.70 -5.62 13.57
C GLY A 265 18.37 -4.65 14.71
N THR A 266 19.00 -3.49 14.73
CA THR A 266 18.73 -2.37 15.63
C THR A 266 17.49 -1.61 15.15
N GLN A 267 16.53 -1.41 16.04
CA GLN A 267 15.30 -0.70 15.69
C GLN A 267 15.59 0.79 15.49
N LEU A 268 15.07 1.38 14.41
CA LEU A 268 15.37 2.78 14.06
C LEU A 268 14.77 3.78 15.05
N ILE A 269 13.70 3.39 15.77
CA ILE A 269 13.08 4.20 16.81
C ILE A 269 13.64 3.91 18.22
N ASP A 270 14.66 3.05 18.36
CA ASP A 270 15.34 2.86 19.65
C ASP A 270 16.24 4.07 19.94
N THR A 271 15.77 4.96 20.81
CA THR A 271 16.49 6.19 21.15
C THR A 271 17.81 5.98 21.90
N SER A 272 18.06 4.78 22.41
CA SER A 272 19.35 4.43 23.02
C SER A 272 20.45 4.20 21.98
N SER A 273 20.07 3.78 20.77
CA SER A 273 20.97 3.59 19.62
C SER A 273 20.91 4.78 18.66
N TYR A 274 19.71 5.30 18.38
CA TYR A 274 19.46 6.38 17.44
C TYR A 274 18.65 7.48 18.11
N THR A 275 19.31 8.53 18.59
CA THR A 275 18.61 9.73 19.07
C THR A 275 17.70 10.27 17.97
N ASN A 276 16.44 10.55 18.29
CA ASN A 276 15.48 11.12 17.35
C ASN A 276 15.94 12.53 16.91
N GLY A 277 15.98 12.82 15.61
CA GLY A 277 16.51 14.07 15.08
C GLY A 277 18.04 14.12 14.96
N SER A 278 18.71 12.97 14.87
CA SER A 278 20.18 12.89 14.81
C SER A 278 20.71 12.54 13.43
N THR A 279 21.99 12.88 13.21
CA THR A 279 22.75 12.47 12.01
C THR A 279 23.07 10.97 12.00
N ALA A 280 23.12 10.31 13.16
CA ALA A 280 23.27 8.87 13.23
C ALA A 280 22.04 8.16 12.66
N LEU A 281 20.84 8.62 13.02
CA LEU A 281 19.60 8.13 12.42
C LEU A 281 19.52 8.50 10.93
N GLY A 282 19.93 9.73 10.57
CA GLY A 282 20.04 10.16 9.17
C GLY A 282 20.90 9.22 8.33
N SER A 283 22.09 8.86 8.84
CA SER A 283 22.99 7.91 8.18
C SER A 283 22.39 6.51 8.04
N ALA A 284 21.62 6.07 9.03
CA ALA A 284 20.96 4.76 8.97
C ALA A 284 19.88 4.71 7.87
N VAL A 285 19.05 5.76 7.74
CA VAL A 285 17.96 5.77 6.76
C VAL A 285 18.42 6.07 5.32
N THR A 286 19.68 6.42 5.13
CA THR A 286 20.33 6.57 3.82
C THR A 286 21.46 5.55 3.60
N SER A 287 21.33 4.36 4.17
CA SER A 287 22.39 3.33 4.18
C SER A 287 22.24 2.23 3.12
N ASN A 288 21.10 2.15 2.44
CA ASN A 288 20.65 1.00 1.63
C ASN A 288 20.50 -0.30 2.44
N ASP A 289 20.37 -0.19 3.77
CA ASP A 289 20.39 -1.33 4.70
C ASP A 289 19.27 -1.21 5.74
N ILE A 290 18.06 -0.86 5.28
CA ILE A 290 16.84 -0.81 6.10
C ILE A 290 15.91 -1.96 5.75
N TRP A 291 15.31 -2.54 6.80
CA TRP A 291 14.51 -3.76 6.72
C TRP A 291 13.24 -3.66 7.56
N PHE A 292 12.14 -4.21 7.04
CA PHE A 292 10.90 -4.40 7.77
C PHE A 292 10.88 -5.79 8.42
N HIS A 293 10.60 -5.84 9.72
CA HIS A 293 10.68 -7.03 10.58
C HIS A 293 9.32 -7.51 11.10
N GLY A 294 8.23 -7.21 10.40
CA GLY A 294 6.93 -7.78 10.72
C GLY A 294 6.90 -9.29 10.45
N THR A 295 6.29 -10.04 11.37
CA THR A 295 6.29 -11.51 11.34
C THR A 295 5.52 -12.07 10.16
N LYS A 296 4.45 -11.41 9.73
CA LYS A 296 3.60 -11.83 8.63
C LYS A 296 4.28 -11.52 7.29
N ALA A 297 4.82 -10.32 7.15
CA ALA A 297 5.62 -9.92 5.99
C ALA A 297 6.85 -10.83 5.81
N MET A 298 7.57 -11.13 6.89
CA MET A 298 8.70 -12.07 6.84
C MET A 298 8.27 -13.48 6.44
N ALA A 299 7.16 -13.99 6.99
CA ALA A 299 6.64 -15.30 6.61
C ALA A 299 6.30 -15.37 5.11
N ALA A 300 5.69 -14.32 4.56
CA ALA A 300 5.42 -14.19 3.13
C ALA A 300 6.69 -14.07 2.28
N ASN A 301 7.76 -13.51 2.85
CA ASN A 301 9.07 -13.37 2.22
C ASN A 301 10.01 -14.56 2.51
N GLY A 302 9.48 -15.78 2.71
CA GLY A 302 10.30 -16.97 2.94
C GLY A 302 11.07 -16.96 4.27
N VAL A 303 10.48 -16.37 5.31
CA VAL A 303 11.07 -16.17 6.65
C VAL A 303 12.28 -15.22 6.61
N GLN A 304 12.39 -14.38 5.59
CA GLN A 304 13.43 -13.37 5.47
C GLN A 304 12.88 -11.97 5.75
N ARG A 305 13.73 -11.10 6.31
CA ARG A 305 13.43 -9.68 6.46
C ARG A 305 13.10 -9.05 5.11
N VAL A 306 12.16 -8.11 5.08
CA VAL A 306 11.75 -7.44 3.85
C VAL A 306 12.62 -6.21 3.65
N LYS A 307 13.38 -6.15 2.55
CA LYS A 307 14.26 -5.02 2.27
C LYS A 307 13.44 -3.80 1.85
N MET A 308 13.70 -2.65 2.46
CA MET A 308 12.98 -1.40 2.18
C MET A 308 13.85 -0.44 1.38
N TYR A 309 13.23 0.39 0.55
CA TYR A 309 13.93 1.38 -0.25
C TYR A 309 14.52 2.48 0.63
N ALA A 310 15.84 2.42 0.83
CA ALA A 310 16.60 3.39 1.63
C ALA A 310 17.88 3.80 0.89
N PRO A 311 17.79 4.42 -0.29
CA PRO A 311 18.95 4.80 -1.11
C PRO A 311 19.95 5.69 -0.35
N SER A 312 21.17 5.81 -0.87
CA SER A 312 22.22 6.67 -0.28
C SER A 312 21.87 8.16 -0.26
N THR A 313 20.96 8.57 -1.14
CA THR A 313 20.38 9.91 -1.18
C THR A 313 18.91 9.79 -0.82
N TRP A 314 18.49 10.45 0.26
CA TRP A 314 17.09 10.49 0.65
C TRP A 314 16.23 11.06 -0.47
N ARG A 315 15.14 10.39 -0.80
CA ARG A 315 14.15 10.83 -1.78
C ARG A 315 12.81 11.07 -1.07
N SER A 316 12.47 12.34 -0.90
CA SER A 316 11.19 12.75 -0.34
C SER A 316 10.04 12.09 -1.11
N GLY A 317 9.10 11.51 -0.38
CA GLY A 317 7.98 10.76 -0.95
C GLY A 317 8.31 9.35 -1.45
N SER A 318 9.56 8.86 -1.30
CA SER A 318 9.89 7.48 -1.68
C SER A 318 10.69 6.71 -0.63
N SER A 319 11.78 7.27 -0.11
CA SER A 319 12.61 6.60 0.89
C SER A 319 11.78 6.18 2.10
N TYR A 320 12.11 5.02 2.69
CA TYR A 320 11.46 4.43 3.86
C TYR A 320 10.04 3.86 3.65
N SER A 321 9.34 4.30 2.60
CA SER A 321 7.91 4.01 2.37
C SER A 321 7.63 3.06 1.21
N HIS A 322 8.67 2.49 0.59
CA HIS A 322 8.56 1.53 -0.50
C HIS A 322 9.41 0.28 -0.24
N LEU A 323 9.03 -0.82 -0.88
CA LEU A 323 9.90 -1.98 -1.02
C LEU A 323 11.15 -1.62 -1.82
N ASP A 324 12.26 -2.28 -1.50
CA ASP A 324 13.50 -2.12 -2.26
C ASP A 324 13.30 -2.50 -3.73
N TYR A 325 13.56 -1.54 -4.62
CA TYR A 325 13.27 -1.68 -6.03
C TYR A 325 14.06 -2.84 -6.65
N ASP A 326 15.37 -2.95 -6.43
CA ASP A 326 16.17 -4.01 -7.07
C ASP A 326 15.82 -5.42 -6.55
N THR A 327 15.36 -5.51 -5.30
CA THR A 327 14.96 -6.78 -4.69
C THR A 327 13.60 -7.27 -5.18
N PHE A 328 12.64 -6.36 -5.32
CA PHE A 328 11.23 -6.72 -5.54
C PHE A 328 10.71 -6.40 -6.93
N ASN A 329 11.36 -5.51 -7.69
CA ASN A 329 11.07 -5.35 -9.11
C ASN A 329 11.23 -6.71 -9.81
N ASN A 330 10.37 -7.00 -10.77
CA ASN A 330 10.34 -8.27 -11.48
C ASN A 330 10.02 -9.47 -10.56
N THR A 331 9.23 -9.26 -9.50
CA THR A 331 8.69 -10.32 -8.62
C THR A 331 7.17 -10.21 -8.49
N SER A 332 6.52 -11.21 -7.90
CA SER A 332 5.08 -11.15 -7.60
C SER A 332 4.72 -10.13 -6.51
N ASN A 333 5.70 -9.52 -5.84
CA ASN A 333 5.49 -8.56 -4.74
C ASN A 333 5.81 -7.11 -5.15
N GLN A 334 5.97 -6.86 -6.45
CA GLN A 334 6.53 -5.59 -6.93
C GLN A 334 5.59 -4.39 -6.76
N LEU A 335 4.31 -4.57 -6.41
CA LEU A 335 3.32 -3.49 -6.36
C LEU A 335 3.86 -2.25 -5.63
N MET A 336 4.52 -2.42 -4.47
CA MET A 336 4.97 -1.32 -3.62
C MET A 336 6.45 -0.92 -3.83
N VAL A 337 7.03 -1.14 -5.01
CA VAL A 337 8.29 -0.47 -5.37
C VAL A 337 8.02 1.00 -5.75
N TYR A 338 8.99 1.88 -5.58
CA TYR A 338 8.77 3.33 -5.73
C TYR A 338 8.50 3.81 -7.18
N ALA A 339 8.72 2.97 -8.19
CA ALA A 339 8.60 3.38 -9.59
C ALA A 339 8.00 2.28 -10.49
N ILE A 340 7.16 2.70 -11.43
CA ILE A 340 6.44 1.84 -12.37
C ILE A 340 6.71 2.32 -13.80
N SER A 341 6.98 1.40 -14.72
CA SER A 341 7.23 1.73 -16.13
C SER A 341 5.99 1.62 -17.01
N ALA A 342 6.00 2.36 -18.13
CA ALA A 342 5.06 2.13 -19.23
C ALA A 342 5.15 0.67 -19.74
N GLY A 343 3.99 0.08 -20.07
CA GLY A 343 3.87 -1.31 -20.51
C GLY A 343 3.81 -2.37 -19.43
N GLU A 344 4.02 -1.99 -18.17
CA GLU A 344 3.83 -2.86 -17.02
C GLU A 344 2.36 -2.84 -16.52
N SER A 345 1.91 -3.97 -15.96
CA SER A 345 0.69 -4.06 -15.16
C SER A 345 0.90 -4.94 -13.94
N VAL A 346 0.46 -4.49 -12.77
CA VAL A 346 0.53 -5.22 -11.49
C VAL A 346 -0.79 -5.08 -10.77
N HIS A 347 -1.66 -6.05 -10.99
CA HIS A 347 -2.99 -6.10 -10.39
C HIS A 347 -3.04 -7.05 -9.17
N ASP A 348 -1.89 -7.60 -8.76
CA ASP A 348 -1.72 -8.40 -7.54
C ASP A 348 -1.00 -7.60 -6.46
N PRO A 349 -1.63 -7.37 -5.29
CA PRO A 349 -0.96 -6.79 -4.13
C PRO A 349 0.33 -7.50 -3.74
N GLY A 350 0.39 -8.82 -3.90
CA GLY A 350 1.54 -9.63 -3.52
C GLY A 350 1.57 -9.94 -2.02
N ALA A 351 1.96 -11.17 -1.69
CA ALA A 351 1.92 -11.70 -0.32
C ALA A 351 2.79 -10.91 0.67
N VAL A 352 3.89 -10.30 0.23
CA VAL A 352 4.75 -9.48 1.10
C VAL A 352 4.05 -8.20 1.53
N ASN A 353 3.35 -7.53 0.59
CA ASN A 353 2.60 -6.31 0.90
C ASN A 353 1.39 -6.63 1.78
N GLU A 354 0.66 -7.71 1.46
CA GLU A 354 -0.43 -8.22 2.31
C GLU A 354 0.05 -8.58 3.72
N GLY A 355 1.18 -9.28 3.84
CA GLY A 355 1.79 -9.61 5.13
C GLY A 355 2.21 -8.37 5.90
N LEU A 356 2.74 -7.35 5.23
CA LEU A 356 3.07 -6.07 5.86
C LEU A 356 1.82 -5.42 6.45
N LEU A 357 0.75 -5.30 5.67
CA LEU A 357 -0.52 -4.75 6.15
C LEU A 357 -1.08 -5.53 7.35
N GLN A 358 -0.94 -6.87 7.37
CA GLN A 358 -1.32 -7.68 8.54
C GLN A 358 -0.52 -7.33 9.80
N ASP A 359 0.79 -7.10 9.67
CA ASP A 359 1.62 -6.69 10.81
C ASP A 359 1.22 -5.30 11.34
N LEU A 360 0.65 -4.42 10.49
CA LEU A 360 0.15 -3.10 10.89
C LEU A 360 -1.21 -3.14 11.60
N GLY A 361 -1.97 -4.23 11.44
CA GLY A 361 -3.26 -4.42 12.11
C GLY A 361 -4.41 -4.78 11.17
N TRP A 362 -4.20 -4.85 9.85
CA TRP A 362 -5.23 -5.32 8.95
C TRP A 362 -5.50 -6.81 9.13
N THR A 363 -6.77 -7.18 9.14
CA THR A 363 -7.13 -8.57 8.86
C THR A 363 -7.19 -8.70 7.35
N VAL A 364 -6.27 -9.46 6.79
CA VAL A 364 -6.33 -9.88 5.39
C VAL A 364 -7.01 -11.23 5.36
N ASP A 365 -7.88 -11.46 4.38
CA ASP A 365 -8.47 -12.77 4.08
C ASP A 365 -7.37 -13.71 3.53
N SER A 366 -6.45 -14.06 4.43
CA SER A 366 -5.26 -14.88 4.20
C SER A 366 -5.59 -16.37 4.09
N THR A 367 -6.87 -16.72 4.16
CA THR A 367 -7.32 -18.11 4.01
C THR A 367 -8.45 -18.18 3.00
N SER A 368 -8.10 -18.23 1.72
CA SER A 368 -8.95 -18.95 0.79
C SER A 368 -8.99 -20.40 1.27
N ASN A 369 -10.18 -20.88 1.62
CA ASN A 369 -10.36 -22.30 1.90
C ASN A 369 -10.60 -23.01 0.58
N SER A 370 -9.84 -24.06 0.30
CA SER A 370 -10.18 -25.05 -0.71
C SER A 370 -10.61 -26.32 -0.01
N TYR A 371 -11.54 -27.05 -0.61
CA TYR A 371 -12.14 -28.22 0.02
C TYR A 371 -11.81 -29.45 -0.80
N VAL A 372 -11.36 -30.51 -0.12
CA VAL A 372 -11.09 -31.81 -0.74
C VAL A 372 -12.04 -32.84 -0.17
N ASP A 373 -12.83 -33.45 -1.06
CA ASP A 373 -13.73 -34.55 -0.77
C ASP A 373 -13.73 -35.49 -1.99
N PRO A 374 -13.29 -36.76 -1.86
CA PRO A 374 -13.31 -37.73 -2.96
C PRO A 374 -14.71 -37.93 -3.57
N ALA A 375 -15.78 -37.67 -2.81
CA ALA A 375 -17.15 -37.73 -3.32
C ALA A 375 -17.56 -36.48 -4.13
N GLY A 376 -16.73 -35.43 -4.12
CA GLY A 376 -16.97 -34.17 -4.83
C GLY A 376 -18.11 -33.34 -4.24
N SER A 377 -18.57 -33.65 -3.03
CA SER A 377 -19.70 -32.94 -2.41
C SER A 377 -19.25 -31.71 -1.64
N CYS A 378 -18.08 -31.80 -1.00
CA CYS A 378 -17.47 -30.78 -0.13
C CYS A 378 -18.45 -30.08 0.84
N GLY A 379 -19.55 -30.73 1.22
CA GLY A 379 -20.60 -30.10 2.03
C GLY A 379 -21.23 -28.85 1.39
N GLY A 380 -21.13 -28.69 0.07
CA GLY A 380 -21.56 -27.50 -0.67
C GLY A 380 -20.55 -26.36 -0.72
N ASN A 381 -19.37 -26.50 -0.12
CA ASN A 381 -18.34 -25.47 -0.13
C ASN A 381 -17.55 -25.44 -1.45
N THR A 382 -17.11 -24.26 -1.87
CA THR A 382 -16.32 -24.05 -3.09
C THR A 382 -15.03 -23.26 -2.78
N PRO A 383 -13.95 -23.48 -3.53
CA PRO A 383 -13.77 -24.50 -4.57
C PRO A 383 -13.65 -25.92 -3.98
N CYS A 384 -14.28 -26.90 -4.66
CA CYS A 384 -14.29 -28.31 -4.27
C CYS A 384 -13.47 -29.16 -5.24
N TYR A 385 -12.52 -29.93 -4.70
CA TYR A 385 -11.65 -30.82 -5.46
C TYR A 385 -11.82 -32.26 -4.98
N THR A 386 -11.68 -33.21 -5.91
CA THR A 386 -11.76 -34.65 -5.59
C THR A 386 -10.42 -35.24 -5.14
N THR A 387 -9.32 -34.51 -5.31
CA THR A 387 -7.96 -34.93 -4.92
C THR A 387 -7.19 -33.79 -4.26
N ILE A 388 -6.28 -34.15 -3.36
CA ILE A 388 -5.40 -33.20 -2.65
C ILE A 388 -4.47 -32.53 -3.66
N GLN A 389 -3.89 -33.27 -4.62
CA GLN A 389 -2.96 -32.72 -5.59
C GLN A 389 -3.61 -31.66 -6.50
N THR A 390 -4.87 -31.85 -6.91
CA THR A 390 -5.56 -30.86 -7.75
C THR A 390 -5.81 -29.57 -6.96
N ALA A 391 -6.22 -29.70 -5.70
CA ALA A 391 -6.35 -28.55 -4.79
C ALA A 391 -5.00 -27.85 -4.58
N VAL A 392 -3.91 -28.60 -4.37
CA VAL A 392 -2.55 -28.06 -4.22
C VAL A 392 -2.11 -27.33 -5.49
N ASN A 393 -2.43 -27.84 -6.68
CA ASN A 393 -2.09 -27.20 -7.94
C ASN A 393 -2.83 -25.87 -8.11
N ALA A 394 -4.14 -25.86 -7.82
CA ALA A 394 -5.00 -24.70 -8.00
C ALA A 394 -4.85 -23.62 -6.91
N ALA A 395 -4.40 -24.00 -5.71
CA ALA A 395 -4.24 -23.10 -4.57
C ALA A 395 -3.33 -21.90 -4.87
N SER A 396 -3.75 -20.70 -4.47
CA SER A 396 -2.86 -19.53 -4.34
C SER A 396 -2.04 -19.62 -3.04
N THR A 397 -1.01 -18.78 -2.91
CA THR A 397 -0.28 -18.67 -1.63
C THR A 397 -1.24 -18.27 -0.49
N GLY A 398 -1.09 -18.85 0.69
CA GLY A 398 -1.98 -18.67 1.85
C GLY A 398 -3.19 -19.64 1.92
N THR A 399 -3.52 -20.34 0.82
CA THR A 399 -4.71 -21.24 0.80
C THR A 399 -4.64 -22.31 1.89
N THR A 400 -5.74 -22.48 2.63
CA THR A 400 -5.94 -23.65 3.50
C THR A 400 -6.78 -24.69 2.78
N ILE A 401 -6.18 -25.82 2.44
CA ILE A 401 -6.86 -26.96 1.82
C ILE A 401 -7.40 -27.84 2.94
N LYS A 402 -8.71 -27.75 3.18
CA LYS A 402 -9.43 -28.59 4.14
C LYS A 402 -9.77 -29.92 3.50
N ILE A 403 -9.30 -31.02 4.09
CA ILE A 403 -9.38 -32.36 3.53
C ILE A 403 -10.29 -33.22 4.42
N VAL A 404 -11.33 -33.81 3.83
CA VAL A 404 -12.17 -34.78 4.54
C VAL A 404 -11.30 -35.93 5.03
N GLN A 405 -11.56 -36.40 6.25
CA GLN A 405 -10.87 -37.54 6.85
C GLN A 405 -10.86 -38.74 5.90
N GLY A 406 -9.73 -39.45 5.83
CA GLY A 406 -9.60 -40.64 4.99
C GLY A 406 -8.21 -40.82 4.41
N ASP A 407 -8.04 -41.94 3.71
CA ASP A 407 -6.82 -42.34 3.06
C ASP A 407 -6.90 -42.03 1.56
N TYR A 408 -6.00 -41.18 1.08
CA TYR A 408 -5.95 -40.73 -0.31
C TYR A 408 -4.83 -41.46 -1.04
N ASN A 409 -5.19 -42.25 -2.06
CA ASN A 409 -4.24 -43.02 -2.85
C ASN A 409 -3.55 -42.14 -3.92
N GLU A 410 -2.88 -41.08 -3.49
CA GLU A 410 -2.19 -40.12 -4.34
C GLU A 410 -0.85 -39.67 -3.75
N ASN A 411 0.04 -39.18 -4.61
CA ASN A 411 1.27 -38.52 -4.20
C ASN A 411 1.07 -37.01 -4.32
N VAL A 412 1.27 -36.29 -3.21
CA VAL A 412 1.13 -34.84 -3.16
C VAL A 412 2.50 -34.19 -3.27
N LEU A 413 2.69 -33.33 -4.25
CA LEU A 413 3.91 -32.57 -4.48
C LEU A 413 3.58 -31.09 -4.65
N LEU A 414 4.19 -30.25 -3.82
CA LEU A 414 4.22 -28.80 -4.04
C LEU A 414 5.41 -28.46 -4.94
N SER A 415 5.13 -28.17 -6.21
CA SER A 415 6.15 -27.91 -7.24
C SER A 415 6.28 -26.46 -7.68
N THR A 416 5.40 -25.58 -7.18
CA THR A 416 5.42 -24.13 -7.45
C THR A 416 5.76 -23.37 -6.18
N SER A 417 6.53 -22.28 -6.30
CA SER A 417 6.89 -21.44 -5.14
C SER A 417 5.68 -20.68 -4.60
N LYS A 418 5.01 -21.26 -3.61
CA LYS A 418 3.87 -20.69 -2.85
C LYS A 418 3.81 -21.30 -1.45
N GLN A 419 3.05 -20.70 -0.54
CA GLN A 419 2.74 -21.26 0.77
C GLN A 419 1.34 -21.87 0.79
N VAL A 420 1.18 -23.13 1.19
CA VAL A 420 -0.13 -23.80 1.28
C VAL A 420 -0.22 -24.58 2.59
N THR A 421 -1.39 -24.55 3.23
CA THR A 421 -1.69 -25.36 4.42
C THR A 421 -2.60 -26.52 4.05
N LEU A 422 -2.17 -27.76 4.29
CA LEU A 422 -3.03 -28.94 4.26
C LEU A 422 -3.60 -29.15 5.66
N SER A 423 -4.92 -29.06 5.81
CA SER A 423 -5.62 -29.30 7.07
C SER A 423 -6.53 -30.52 6.92
N GLY A 424 -6.16 -31.64 7.53
CA GLY A 424 -6.83 -32.93 7.37
C GLY A 424 -7.81 -33.26 8.47
N GLY A 425 -8.51 -34.37 8.27
CA GLY A 425 -9.35 -34.94 9.31
C GLY A 425 -10.74 -34.34 9.45
N TRP A 426 -11.21 -33.56 8.48
CA TRP A 426 -12.51 -32.91 8.54
C TRP A 426 -13.67 -33.91 8.34
N ASN A 427 -14.80 -33.66 9.00
CA ASN A 427 -16.06 -34.30 8.62
C ASN A 427 -16.56 -33.77 7.25
N THR A 428 -17.54 -34.44 6.64
CA THR A 428 -18.07 -34.06 5.31
C THR A 428 -18.76 -32.69 5.29
N SER A 429 -19.02 -32.09 6.44
CA SER A 429 -19.55 -30.72 6.58
C SER A 429 -18.48 -29.67 6.90
N TYR A 430 -17.21 -30.05 7.03
CA TYR A 430 -16.08 -29.16 7.37
C TYR A 430 -16.28 -28.29 8.61
N THR A 431 -17.02 -28.80 9.59
CA THR A 431 -17.30 -28.11 10.86
C THR A 431 -16.45 -28.63 12.01
N THR A 432 -15.97 -29.87 11.93
CA THR A 432 -15.13 -30.49 12.96
C THR A 432 -14.02 -31.33 12.36
N GLN A 433 -12.84 -31.30 12.98
CA GLN A 433 -11.75 -32.24 12.69
C GLN A 433 -11.90 -33.49 13.58
N SER A 434 -12.53 -34.53 13.04
CA SER A 434 -12.84 -35.78 13.75
C SER A 434 -11.74 -36.85 13.68
N SER A 435 -10.73 -36.68 12.81
CA SER A 435 -9.63 -37.65 12.64
C SER A 435 -8.39 -36.97 12.00
N ASN A 436 -7.55 -37.73 11.29
CA ASN A 436 -6.50 -37.28 10.38
C ASN A 436 -6.86 -37.70 8.94
N SER A 437 -6.16 -37.13 7.95
CA SER A 437 -6.13 -37.64 6.57
C SER A 437 -4.73 -38.13 6.20
N SER A 438 -4.61 -39.01 5.22
CA SER A 438 -3.32 -39.52 4.75
C SER A 438 -3.20 -39.48 3.22
N ALA A 439 -1.97 -39.39 2.71
CA ALA A 439 -1.64 -39.55 1.29
C ALA A 439 -0.46 -40.53 1.13
N ASN A 440 -0.23 -41.15 -0.04
CA ASN A 440 0.89 -42.07 -0.23
C ASN A 440 2.25 -41.40 0.04
N SER A 441 2.39 -40.13 -0.37
CA SER A 441 3.55 -39.31 -0.06
C SER A 441 3.19 -37.82 -0.09
N ILE A 442 3.93 -37.01 0.66
CA ILE A 442 3.82 -35.55 0.66
C ILE A 442 5.22 -34.98 0.52
N GLY A 443 5.47 -34.26 -0.57
CA GLY A 443 6.75 -33.68 -0.91
C GLY A 443 6.67 -32.20 -1.23
N VAL A 444 7.80 -31.52 -1.10
CA VAL A 444 7.97 -30.11 -1.47
C VAL A 444 9.21 -30.00 -2.34
N SER A 445 9.05 -29.52 -3.57
CA SER A 445 10.18 -29.19 -4.46
C SER A 445 10.34 -27.68 -4.67
N ALA A 446 9.31 -26.87 -4.38
CA ALA A 446 9.38 -25.41 -4.31
C ALA A 446 8.32 -24.88 -3.34
N GLY A 447 8.57 -23.76 -2.65
CA GLY A 447 7.61 -23.13 -1.74
C GLY A 447 7.60 -23.69 -0.32
N THR A 448 6.47 -23.56 0.38
CA THR A 448 6.28 -24.03 1.76
C THR A 448 4.94 -24.75 1.89
N LEU A 449 4.96 -26.00 2.37
CA LEU A 449 3.77 -26.77 2.68
C LEU A 449 3.69 -26.98 4.20
N ILE A 450 2.59 -26.53 4.80
CA ILE A 450 2.30 -26.75 6.22
C ILE A 450 1.29 -27.90 6.30
N ALA A 451 1.60 -28.96 7.04
CA ALA A 451 0.69 -30.09 7.23
C ALA A 451 0.13 -30.09 8.67
N ASP A 452 -1.19 -29.98 8.79
CA ASP A 452 -1.96 -30.12 10.02
C ASP A 452 -2.89 -31.32 9.89
N LYS A 453 -2.74 -32.32 10.77
CA LYS A 453 -3.54 -33.58 10.74
C LYS A 453 -3.57 -34.30 9.39
N VAL A 454 -2.50 -34.13 8.61
CA VAL A 454 -2.24 -34.79 7.33
C VAL A 454 -0.85 -35.39 7.36
N GLY A 455 -0.71 -36.64 6.91
CA GLY A 455 0.59 -37.32 6.88
C GLY A 455 0.74 -38.27 5.68
N ALA A 456 1.98 -38.73 5.46
CA ALA A 456 2.23 -39.83 4.53
C ALA A 456 1.74 -41.16 5.14
N GLN A 457 1.21 -42.06 4.30
CA GLN A 457 0.96 -43.44 4.68
C GLN A 457 2.31 -44.11 5.02
N GLY A 458 2.36 -44.79 6.17
CA GLY A 458 3.56 -45.45 6.69
C GLY A 458 3.87 -46.78 6.03
#